data_AF-A0A4Q2D267-F1
#
_entry.id   AF-A0A4Q2D267-F1
#
_cell.length_a   1.000
_cell.length_b   1.000
_cell.length_c   1.000
_cell.angle_alpha   90.00
_cell.angle_beta   90.00
_cell.angle_gamma   90.00
#
_symmetry.space_group_name_H-M   'P 1'
#
loop_
_entity.id
_entity.type
_entity.pdbx_description
1 polymer ?
#
loop_
_entity_poly.entity_id
_entity_poly.type
_entity_poly.pdbx_seq_one_letter_code
_entity_poly.pdbx_strand_id
1 'polypeptide(L)'
;MNRFFDANDARAQIAKYIMNGSMDGTDARMLGDVERITVSALKVESFDEPKTLRLAVDTPDGLEEAAFRVPGFLCSKTLPPILRSVCARGGIDGSASVTIDDRDGRRNEVVEHAKKLRQHVKVTAFGSTLYSTLQEKAADIFKVFEDNSHHINIRPSDRKLWDGEICFDFHSRYFTERKHVPSVKHAPFPQEVDPLHILEDLKGEDLLHLEENDVQYCEKVYGDDGSVSYVAMDPKKFQVGDFVELTVTFVCHPVKKNEFVVIPTLRALALLSSELRQQSEQRLRESRDRQGAASQSGSPAVRRSLKRKRLNVEDDRDGKRRADLGENMVVERLSKLNTR
;
A
#
# COMPACT_ATOMS: atom_id res chain seq x y z
N MET A 1 3.10 4.79 -13.03
CA MET A 1 2.31 5.69 -13.89
C MET A 1 2.67 5.44 -15.35
N ASN A 2 1.82 5.86 -16.30
CA ASN A 2 2.11 5.69 -17.72
C ASN A 2 2.95 6.88 -18.26
N ARG A 3 3.50 6.73 -19.47
CA ARG A 3 4.36 7.75 -20.10
C ARG A 3 3.67 9.08 -20.46
N PHE A 4 2.34 9.15 -20.37
CA PHE A 4 1.54 10.35 -20.66
C PHE A 4 1.13 11.11 -19.40
N PHE A 5 1.55 10.63 -18.23
CA PHE A 5 1.30 11.30 -16.97
C PHE A 5 2.19 12.54 -16.87
N ASP A 6 1.59 13.71 -16.66
CA ASP A 6 2.31 14.99 -16.63
C ASP A 6 2.82 15.30 -15.21
N ALA A 7 4.12 15.13 -15.00
CA ALA A 7 4.76 15.39 -13.72
C ALA A 7 4.79 16.89 -13.35
N ASN A 8 4.74 17.80 -14.34
CA ASN A 8 4.72 19.24 -14.08
C ASN A 8 3.35 19.66 -13.55
N ASP A 9 2.27 19.19 -14.20
CA ASP A 9 0.91 19.46 -13.74
C ASP A 9 0.68 18.87 -12.35
N ALA A 10 1.22 17.67 -12.10
CA ALA A 10 1.17 17.04 -10.78
C ALA A 10 1.85 17.90 -9.69
N ARG A 11 3.05 18.41 -9.96
CA ARG A 11 3.73 19.35 -9.05
C ARG A 11 2.92 20.62 -8.81
N ALA A 12 2.35 21.20 -9.87
CA ALA A 12 1.51 22.40 -9.76
C ALA A 12 0.25 22.13 -8.93
N GLN A 13 -0.37 20.96 -9.08
CA GLN A 13 -1.54 20.55 -8.30
C GLN A 13 -1.22 20.42 -6.80
N ILE A 14 -0.06 19.83 -6.45
CA ILE A 14 0.41 19.77 -5.06
C ILE A 14 0.68 21.18 -4.51
N ALA A 15 1.37 22.04 -5.27
CA ALA A 15 1.66 23.39 -4.83
C ALA A 15 0.36 24.18 -4.55
N LYS A 16 -0.61 24.09 -5.47
CA LYS A 16 -1.95 24.69 -5.30
C LYS A 16 -2.66 24.12 -4.06
N TYR A 17 -2.59 22.80 -3.86
CA TYR A 17 -3.20 22.16 -2.71
C TYR A 17 -2.65 22.67 -1.38
N ILE A 18 -1.33 22.82 -1.27
CA ILE A 18 -0.67 23.37 -0.07
C ILE A 18 -1.09 24.82 0.16
N MET A 19 -1.08 25.65 -0.89
CA MET A 19 -1.49 27.06 -0.79
C MET A 19 -2.94 27.19 -0.29
N ASN A 20 -3.84 26.31 -0.76
CA ASN A 20 -5.25 26.33 -0.37
C ASN A 20 -5.49 25.70 1.00
N GLY A 21 -4.74 24.66 1.38
CA GLY A 21 -4.89 23.95 2.66
C GLY A 21 -4.67 24.82 3.90
N SER A 22 -4.02 25.98 3.73
CA SER A 22 -3.94 27.00 4.78
C SER A 22 -5.32 27.53 5.21
N MET A 23 -6.34 27.44 4.35
CA MET A 23 -7.68 28.03 4.56
C MET A 23 -8.76 27.05 5.02
N ASP A 24 -8.55 25.73 4.93
CA ASP A 24 -9.61 24.72 5.11
C ASP A 24 -10.03 24.48 6.58
N GLY A 25 -9.46 25.20 7.56
CA GLY A 25 -9.92 25.20 8.96
C GLY A 25 -9.86 23.86 9.72
N THR A 26 -9.51 22.77 9.06
CA THR A 26 -9.35 21.45 9.69
C THR A 26 -8.11 21.41 10.58
N ASP A 27 -8.28 21.06 11.86
CA ASP A 27 -7.23 20.97 12.89
C ASP A 27 -6.09 19.97 12.59
N ALA A 28 -6.24 19.14 11.56
CA ALA A 28 -5.25 18.16 11.18
C ALA A 28 -4.01 18.83 10.54
N ARG A 29 -2.89 18.73 11.26
CA ARG A 29 -1.59 19.33 10.90
C ARG A 29 -1.04 18.69 9.62
N MET A 30 -0.73 19.49 8.61
CA MET A 30 -0.02 18.99 7.43
C MET A 30 1.46 18.77 7.76
N LEU A 31 1.99 17.58 7.43
CA LEU A 31 3.41 17.27 7.68
C LEU A 31 4.36 18.16 6.84
N GLY A 32 3.85 18.74 5.76
CA GLY A 32 4.56 19.69 4.91
C GLY A 32 4.32 21.16 5.21
N ASP A 33 3.40 21.49 6.13
CA ASP A 33 3.18 22.88 6.55
C ASP A 33 4.11 23.19 7.72
N VAL A 34 5.30 23.66 7.35
CA VAL A 34 6.50 23.82 8.18
C VAL A 34 6.26 24.64 9.44
N GLU A 35 5.33 25.59 9.37
CA GLU A 35 5.07 26.53 10.45
C GLU A 35 4.05 26.00 11.47
N ARG A 36 3.20 25.04 11.09
CA ARG A 36 2.09 24.57 11.92
C ARG A 36 2.43 23.40 12.83
N ILE A 37 3.48 22.64 12.53
CA ILE A 37 3.93 21.56 13.41
C ILE A 37 4.87 22.13 14.47
N THR A 38 4.27 22.54 15.57
CA THR A 38 5.01 22.84 16.79
C THR A 38 5.43 21.53 17.45
N VAL A 39 6.63 21.07 17.09
CA VAL A 39 7.22 19.82 17.61
C VAL A 39 7.24 19.80 19.15
N SER A 40 7.43 20.97 19.79
CA SER A 40 7.40 21.10 21.25
C SER A 40 6.01 20.90 21.89
N ALA A 41 4.93 20.89 21.09
CA ALA A 41 3.59 20.57 21.56
C ALA A 41 3.25 19.07 21.45
N LEU A 42 4.17 18.26 20.90
CA LEU A 42 4.01 16.81 20.83
C LEU A 42 4.50 16.16 22.13
N LYS A 43 3.73 15.21 22.64
CA LYS A 43 4.10 14.35 23.76
C LYS A 43 4.33 12.93 23.29
N VAL A 44 5.19 12.19 23.98
CA VAL A 44 5.37 10.76 23.75
C VAL A 44 4.70 10.00 24.88
N GLU A 45 3.74 9.16 24.54
CA GLU A 45 2.91 8.45 25.49
C GLU A 45 3.03 6.94 25.29
N SER A 46 3.03 6.20 26.40
CA SER A 46 3.16 4.73 26.39
C SER A 46 1.80 4.07 26.44
N PHE A 47 1.59 3.10 25.56
CA PHE A 47 0.39 2.26 25.48
C PHE A 47 0.81 0.81 25.68
N ASP A 48 0.07 0.04 26.47
CA ASP A 48 0.47 -1.33 26.85
C ASP A 48 -0.14 -2.43 25.95
N GLU A 49 -1.26 -2.16 25.30
CA GLU A 49 -1.99 -3.14 24.48
C GLU A 49 -2.32 -2.57 23.08
N PRO A 50 -1.41 -2.70 22.09
CA PRO A 50 -0.08 -3.31 22.17
C PRO A 50 0.98 -2.34 22.73
N LYS A 51 2.03 -2.91 23.35
CA LYS A 51 3.17 -2.15 23.88
C LYS A 51 3.82 -1.28 22.81
N THR A 52 3.54 0.01 22.84
CA THR A 52 3.96 1.01 21.86
C THR A 52 4.18 2.36 22.51
N LEU A 53 5.05 3.19 21.92
CA LEU A 53 5.07 4.63 22.21
C LEU A 53 4.43 5.34 21.03
N ARG A 54 3.58 6.33 21.31
CA ARG A 54 2.88 7.12 20.28
C ARG A 54 3.05 8.61 20.54
N LEU A 55 2.97 9.38 19.48
CA LEU A 55 2.85 10.82 19.62
C LEU A 55 1.42 11.18 19.98
N ALA A 56 1.27 12.08 20.94
CA ALA A 56 0.00 12.59 21.38
C ALA A 56 0.01 14.12 21.48
N VAL A 57 -1.17 14.70 21.45
CA VAL A 57 -1.42 16.14 21.56
C VAL A 57 -2.55 16.34 22.57
N ASP A 58 -2.42 17.32 23.44
CA ASP A 58 -3.54 17.75 24.28
C ASP A 58 -4.55 18.51 23.43
N THR A 59 -5.79 18.04 23.42
CA THR A 59 -6.97 18.74 22.87
C THR A 59 -7.89 19.13 24.01
N PRO A 60 -8.88 20.03 23.79
CA PRO A 60 -9.88 20.36 24.80
C PRO A 60 -10.66 19.14 25.31
N ASP A 61 -10.81 18.10 24.47
CA ASP A 61 -11.56 16.89 24.76
C ASP A 61 -10.72 15.77 25.38
N GLY A 62 -9.39 15.95 25.44
CA GLY A 62 -8.49 15.02 26.10
C GLY A 62 -7.15 14.86 25.37
N LEU A 63 -6.53 13.71 25.55
CA LEU A 63 -5.27 13.38 24.89
C LEU A 63 -5.58 12.60 23.60
N GLU A 64 -5.18 13.15 22.45
CA GLU A 64 -5.42 12.54 21.15
C GLU A 64 -4.11 12.11 20.47
N GLU A 65 -4.18 11.07 19.64
CA GLU A 65 -3.04 10.63 18.83
C GLU A 65 -2.67 11.72 17.80
N ALA A 66 -1.39 12.09 17.74
CA ALA A 66 -0.93 13.09 16.79
C ALA A 66 -0.98 12.53 15.35
N ALA A 67 -1.89 13.07 14.55
CA ALA A 67 -2.06 12.71 13.15
C ALA A 67 -1.58 13.81 12.20
N PHE A 68 -1.00 13.39 11.07
CA PHE A 68 -0.37 14.27 10.10
C PHE A 68 -0.90 14.01 8.69
N ARG A 69 -1.19 15.08 7.95
CA ARG A 69 -1.68 15.01 6.56
C ARG A 69 -0.52 15.08 5.58
N VAL A 70 -0.48 14.16 4.63
CA VAL A 70 0.56 14.06 3.58
C VAL A 70 -0.10 13.97 2.21
N PRO A 71 -0.07 15.05 1.40
CA PRO A 71 -0.54 14.98 0.03
C PRO A 71 0.49 14.32 -0.90
N GLY A 72 0.02 13.68 -1.97
CA GLY A 72 0.89 13.09 -2.97
C GLY A 72 0.14 12.31 -4.04
N PHE A 73 0.88 11.82 -5.03
CA PHE A 73 0.34 10.94 -6.05
C PHE A 73 0.66 9.49 -5.75
N LEU A 74 -0.35 8.62 -5.82
CA LEU A 74 -0.18 7.18 -5.64
C LEU A 74 0.70 6.61 -6.75
N CYS A 75 1.89 6.12 -6.42
CA CYS A 75 2.77 5.45 -7.38
C CYS A 75 2.76 3.92 -7.24
N SER A 76 2.36 3.40 -6.07
CA SER A 76 2.09 1.99 -5.82
C SER A 76 1.03 1.83 -4.73
N LYS A 77 0.26 0.75 -4.77
CA LYS A 77 -0.74 0.45 -3.74
C LYS A 77 -0.97 -1.06 -3.59
N THR A 78 -1.27 -1.47 -2.35
CA THR A 78 -1.83 -2.77 -1.97
C THR A 78 -2.97 -2.45 -1.00
N LEU A 79 -4.17 -2.25 -1.54
CA LEU A 79 -5.37 -1.87 -0.79
C LEU A 79 -6.42 -2.97 -0.86
N PRO A 80 -7.38 -3.00 0.07
CA PRO A 80 -8.54 -3.88 -0.02
C PRO A 80 -9.40 -3.63 -1.28
N PRO A 81 -10.34 -4.53 -1.61
CA PRO A 81 -10.58 -5.82 -0.96
C PRO A 81 -9.52 -6.87 -1.30
N ILE A 82 -9.24 -7.78 -0.37
CA ILE A 82 -8.41 -8.96 -0.66
C ILE A 82 -9.30 -9.98 -1.38
N LEU A 83 -9.12 -10.10 -2.70
CA LEU A 83 -9.97 -10.95 -3.55
C LEU A 83 -9.41 -12.35 -3.80
N ARG A 84 -8.25 -12.67 -3.24
CA ARG A 84 -7.60 -13.97 -3.45
C ARG A 84 -7.33 -14.59 -2.10
N SER A 85 -7.81 -15.83 -1.92
CA SER A 85 -7.40 -16.63 -0.79
C SER A 85 -5.87 -16.73 -0.79
N VAL A 86 -5.27 -16.45 0.37
CA VAL A 86 -3.84 -16.61 0.60
C VAL A 86 -3.57 -18.10 0.78
N CYS A 87 -3.76 -18.89 -0.28
CA CYS A 87 -3.32 -20.27 -0.27
C CYS A 87 -1.80 -20.28 -0.45
N ALA A 88 -1.09 -20.78 0.57
CA ALA A 88 0.30 -21.19 0.44
C ALA A 88 0.43 -22.02 -0.85
N ARG A 89 1.32 -21.60 -1.76
CA ARG A 89 1.54 -22.25 -3.06
C ARG A 89 1.64 -23.76 -2.88
N GLY A 90 0.73 -24.49 -3.51
CA GLY A 90 0.83 -25.94 -3.67
C GLY A 90 -0.41 -26.49 -4.37
N GLY A 91 -0.28 -26.77 -5.66
CA GLY A 91 -1.23 -27.61 -6.42
C GLY A 91 -2.05 -26.85 -7.46
N ILE A 92 -1.64 -26.96 -8.72
CA ILE A 92 -2.52 -26.82 -9.88
C ILE A 92 -3.45 -28.02 -9.80
N ASP A 93 -4.75 -27.79 -9.67
CA ASP A 93 -5.86 -28.54 -10.27
C ASP A 93 -7.15 -28.21 -9.52
N GLY A 94 -8.17 -27.81 -10.27
CA GLY A 94 -9.47 -27.40 -9.74
C GLY A 94 -10.21 -28.56 -9.09
N SER A 95 -11.04 -28.21 -8.11
CA SER A 95 -11.82 -29.08 -7.21
C SER A 95 -11.07 -29.60 -5.99
N ALA A 96 -11.15 -28.85 -4.89
CA ALA A 96 -11.05 -29.42 -3.55
C ALA A 96 -11.91 -28.59 -2.60
N SER A 97 -13.03 -29.18 -2.17
CA SER A 97 -13.64 -28.85 -0.88
C SER A 97 -12.57 -28.98 0.20
N VAL A 98 -12.39 -27.94 1.01
CA VAL A 98 -11.40 -27.92 2.10
C VAL A 98 -11.88 -28.89 3.19
N THR A 99 -11.41 -30.13 3.15
CA THR A 99 -11.30 -30.95 4.36
C THR A 99 -10.08 -30.47 5.11
N ILE A 100 -10.32 -29.89 6.28
CA ILE A 100 -9.30 -29.44 7.23
C ILE A 100 -8.65 -30.71 7.81
N ASP A 101 -7.63 -31.22 7.14
CA ASP A 101 -6.78 -32.29 7.66
C ASP A 101 -5.63 -31.67 8.46
N ASP A 102 -5.52 -32.08 9.72
CA ASP A 102 -4.53 -31.69 10.73
C ASP A 102 -3.08 -31.89 10.25
N ARG A 103 -2.50 -30.85 9.66
CA ARG A 103 -1.04 -30.71 9.52
C ARG A 103 -0.62 -29.36 10.08
N ASP A 104 -0.28 -29.33 11.36
CA ASP A 104 0.15 -28.15 12.14
C ASP A 104 1.15 -27.24 11.40
N GLY A 105 2.02 -27.80 10.56
CA GLY A 105 2.97 -27.03 9.75
C GLY A 105 2.30 -26.05 8.78
N ARG A 106 1.19 -26.43 8.14
CA ARG A 106 0.53 -25.57 7.13
C ARG A 106 -0.25 -24.43 7.78
N ARG A 107 -0.81 -24.67 8.97
CA ARG A 107 -1.52 -23.63 9.75
C ARG A 107 -0.55 -22.53 10.21
N ASN A 108 0.64 -22.91 10.68
CA ASN A 108 1.67 -21.95 11.08
C ASN A 108 2.14 -21.09 9.91
N GLU A 109 2.34 -21.66 8.72
CA GLU A 109 2.73 -20.88 7.53
C GLU A 109 1.68 -19.85 7.12
N VAL A 110 0.40 -20.22 7.18
CA VAL A 110 -0.72 -19.32 6.85
C VAL A 110 -0.79 -18.17 7.86
N VAL A 111 -0.69 -18.45 9.15
CA VAL A 111 -0.67 -17.44 10.22
C VAL A 111 0.52 -16.49 10.07
N GLU A 112 1.72 -17.03 9.79
CA GLU A 112 2.92 -16.21 9.56
C GLU A 112 2.82 -15.35 8.28
N HIS A 113 2.08 -15.80 7.27
CA HIS A 113 1.77 -14.97 6.11
C HIS A 113 0.72 -13.90 6.46
N ALA A 114 -0.33 -14.25 7.20
CA ALA A 114 -1.37 -13.32 7.63
C ALA A 114 -0.79 -12.15 8.44
N LYS A 115 0.17 -12.41 9.34
CA LYS A 115 0.92 -11.39 10.10
C LYS A 115 1.63 -10.34 9.22
N LYS A 116 1.95 -10.69 7.97
CA LYS A 116 2.65 -9.82 7.02
C LYS A 116 1.69 -9.04 6.11
N LEU A 117 0.39 -9.35 6.16
CA LEU A 117 -0.61 -8.64 5.37
C LEU A 117 -0.75 -7.21 5.90
N ARG A 118 -0.78 -6.27 4.94
CA ARG A 118 -0.88 -4.85 5.22
C ARG A 118 -1.62 -4.11 4.11
N GLN A 119 -2.30 -3.05 4.51
CA GLN A 119 -2.81 -1.99 3.67
C GLN A 119 -1.63 -1.06 3.41
N HIS A 120 -1.18 -0.93 2.16
CA HIS A 120 0.06 -0.22 1.84
C HIS A 120 -0.13 0.71 0.66
N VAL A 121 0.42 1.91 0.78
CA VAL A 121 0.49 2.90 -0.30
C VAL A 121 1.90 3.47 -0.38
N LYS A 122 2.32 3.76 -1.61
CA LYS A 122 3.52 4.55 -1.89
C LYS A 122 3.11 5.81 -2.62
N VAL A 123 3.58 6.95 -2.11
CA VAL A 123 3.31 8.26 -2.71
C VAL A 123 4.59 8.98 -3.11
N THR A 124 4.48 9.82 -4.13
CA THR A 124 5.52 10.74 -4.58
C THR A 124 4.92 12.11 -4.88
N ALA A 125 5.77 13.14 -4.89
CA ALA A 125 5.41 14.48 -5.32
C ALA A 125 6.29 14.98 -6.49
N PHE A 126 6.89 14.04 -7.26
CA PHE A 126 7.65 14.32 -8.49
C PHE A 126 8.73 15.40 -8.32
N GLY A 127 9.52 15.30 -7.25
CA GLY A 127 10.58 16.27 -6.96
C GLY A 127 10.10 17.60 -6.37
N SER A 128 8.85 17.69 -5.91
CA SER A 128 8.40 18.82 -5.09
C SER A 128 9.25 18.94 -3.82
N THR A 129 9.63 20.17 -3.47
CA THR A 129 10.38 20.48 -2.24
C THR A 129 9.64 20.05 -0.97
N LEU A 130 8.31 19.93 -1.04
CA LEU A 130 7.46 19.34 -0.01
C LEU A 130 8.05 18.06 0.55
N TYR A 131 8.54 17.15 -0.30
CA TYR A 131 8.99 15.82 0.13
C TYR A 131 10.38 15.84 0.77
N SER A 132 11.21 16.83 0.44
CA SER A 132 12.46 17.09 1.17
C SER A 132 12.15 17.58 2.58
N THR A 133 11.23 18.54 2.70
CA THR A 133 10.78 19.06 3.99
C THR A 133 10.07 18.00 4.84
N LEU A 134 9.27 17.15 4.19
CA LEU A 134 8.63 15.99 4.81
C LEU A 134 9.66 15.04 5.46
N GLN A 135 10.79 14.82 4.76
CA GLN A 135 11.88 13.99 5.26
C GLN A 135 12.57 14.63 6.48
N GLU A 136 12.81 15.93 6.45
CA GLU A 136 13.38 16.68 7.58
C GLU A 136 12.44 16.63 8.80
N LYS A 137 11.14 16.84 8.59
CA LYS A 137 10.14 16.78 9.68
C LYS A 137 9.92 15.39 10.24
N ALA A 138 10.00 14.35 9.41
CA ALA A 138 10.03 12.99 9.92
C ALA A 138 11.25 12.75 10.83
N ALA A 139 12.42 13.31 10.49
CA ALA A 139 13.60 13.24 11.35
C ALA A 139 13.44 14.02 12.66
N ASP A 140 12.83 15.21 12.64
CA ASP A 140 12.49 15.97 13.85
C ASP A 140 11.58 15.15 14.77
N ILE A 141 10.56 14.49 14.21
CA ILE A 141 9.66 13.60 14.95
C ILE A 141 10.42 12.43 15.56
N PHE A 142 11.38 11.85 14.84
CA PHE A 142 12.17 10.73 15.35
C PHE A 142 12.99 11.19 16.55
N LYS A 143 13.56 12.39 16.49
CA LYS A 143 14.27 13.00 17.61
C LYS A 143 13.36 13.20 18.84
N VAL A 144 12.09 13.57 18.65
CA VAL A 144 11.13 13.64 19.77
C VAL A 144 11.02 12.30 20.49
N PHE A 145 10.93 11.20 19.74
CA PHE A 145 10.94 9.88 20.36
C PHE A 145 12.25 9.62 21.10
N GLU A 146 13.42 9.89 20.49
CA GLU A 146 14.74 9.68 21.12
C GLU A 146 14.87 10.47 22.44
N ASP A 147 14.52 11.75 22.42
CA ASP A 147 14.65 12.66 23.56
C ASP A 147 13.74 12.23 24.74
N ASN A 148 12.59 11.62 24.44
CA ASN A 148 11.64 11.14 25.46
C ASN A 148 11.84 9.67 25.86
N SER A 149 12.73 8.94 25.18
CA SER A 149 12.92 7.51 25.40
C SER A 149 14.31 7.27 26.00
N HIS A 150 14.42 7.48 27.32
CA HIS A 150 15.66 7.21 28.05
C HIS A 150 16.13 5.76 27.76
N HIS A 151 17.31 5.63 27.15
CA HIS A 151 17.97 4.36 26.81
C HIS A 151 17.43 3.59 25.60
N ILE A 152 16.79 4.25 24.64
CA ILE A 152 16.26 3.60 23.44
C ILE A 152 17.05 4.04 22.20
N ASN A 153 17.46 3.06 21.39
CA ASN A 153 18.05 3.31 20.08
C ASN A 153 16.95 3.23 19.01
N ILE A 154 16.73 4.33 18.29
CA ILE A 154 15.76 4.39 17.18
C ILE A 154 16.48 4.13 15.87
N ARG A 155 15.97 3.15 15.10
CA ARG A 155 16.52 2.89 13.77
C ARG A 155 16.07 3.97 12.79
N PRO A 156 17.01 4.63 12.08
CA PRO A 156 16.64 5.59 11.04
C PRO A 156 15.93 4.89 9.89
N SER A 157 14.99 5.59 9.25
CA SER A 157 14.32 5.09 8.05
C SER A 157 15.18 5.33 6.82
N ASP A 158 15.31 4.31 5.97
CA ASP A 158 15.99 4.45 4.69
C ASP A 158 15.23 5.41 3.78
N ARG A 159 15.98 6.25 3.05
CA ARG A 159 15.43 7.07 1.97
C ARG A 159 15.03 6.16 0.80
N LYS A 160 13.80 6.31 0.33
CA LYS A 160 13.27 5.51 -0.78
C LYS A 160 13.06 6.38 -2.01
N LEU A 161 13.46 5.84 -3.15
CA LEU A 161 13.28 6.46 -4.44
C LEU A 161 12.27 5.68 -5.30
N TRP A 162 11.48 6.41 -6.06
CA TRP A 162 10.62 5.90 -7.11
C TRP A 162 10.92 6.67 -8.38
N ASP A 163 11.42 5.98 -9.42
CA ASP A 163 11.84 6.60 -10.68
C ASP A 163 12.85 7.75 -10.50
N GLY A 164 13.77 7.60 -9.54
CA GLY A 164 14.76 8.63 -9.18
C GLY A 164 14.26 9.71 -8.21
N GLU A 165 12.95 9.79 -7.97
CA GLU A 165 12.33 10.81 -7.12
C GLU A 165 12.06 10.31 -5.70
N ILE A 166 12.03 11.23 -4.72
CA ILE A 166 11.70 10.89 -3.33
C ILE A 166 10.27 10.33 -3.26
N CYS A 167 10.12 9.24 -2.50
CA CYS A 167 8.82 8.65 -2.22
C CYS A 167 8.73 8.20 -0.76
N PHE A 168 7.50 8.09 -0.27
CA PHE A 168 7.22 7.59 1.07
C PHE A 168 6.30 6.39 0.98
N ASP A 169 6.58 5.38 1.82
CA ASP A 169 5.75 4.21 2.00
C ASP A 169 5.00 4.32 3.32
N PHE A 170 3.68 4.24 3.26
CA PHE A 170 2.81 4.23 4.43
C PHE A 170 2.02 2.94 4.44
N HIS A 171 1.83 2.37 5.62
CA HIS A 171 1.05 1.15 5.75
C HIS A 171 0.39 1.01 7.11
N SER A 172 -0.67 0.21 7.14
CA SER A 172 -1.26 -0.34 8.37
C SER A 172 -1.38 -1.84 8.23
N ARG A 173 -1.11 -2.58 9.31
CA ARG A 173 -1.30 -4.04 9.33
C ARG A 173 -2.79 -4.33 9.46
N TYR A 174 -3.27 -5.41 8.86
CA TYR A 174 -4.66 -5.86 9.11
C TYR A 174 -4.84 -6.45 10.50
N PHE A 175 -3.75 -6.98 11.08
CA PHE A 175 -3.78 -7.76 12.31
C PHE A 175 -2.73 -7.30 13.32
N THR A 176 -3.12 -7.39 14.60
CA THR A 176 -2.27 -7.38 15.78
C THR A 176 -2.31 -8.78 16.42
N GLU A 177 -1.17 -9.30 16.89
CA GLU A 177 -1.13 -10.63 17.54
C GLU A 177 -1.77 -10.58 18.93
N ARG A 178 -2.66 -11.54 19.24
CA ARG A 178 -3.41 -11.63 20.51
C ARG A 178 -2.51 -11.61 21.73
N LYS A 179 -1.32 -12.21 21.66
CA LYS A 179 -0.33 -12.21 22.75
C LYS A 179 0.09 -10.80 23.21
N HIS A 180 -0.04 -9.79 22.34
CA HIS A 180 0.29 -8.39 22.63
C HIS A 180 -0.91 -7.59 23.13
N VAL A 181 -2.12 -8.14 23.00
CA VAL A 181 -3.40 -7.49 23.31
C VAL A 181 -4.37 -8.51 23.92
N PRO A 182 -4.00 -9.21 25.01
CA PRO A 182 -4.77 -10.33 25.52
C PRO A 182 -6.17 -9.94 25.98
N SER A 183 -6.36 -8.69 26.44
CA SER A 183 -7.64 -8.20 26.97
C SER A 183 -8.55 -7.57 25.90
N VAL A 184 -8.01 -7.24 24.72
CA VAL A 184 -8.74 -6.51 23.68
C VAL A 184 -9.60 -7.46 22.85
N LYS A 185 -10.82 -7.02 22.53
CA LYS A 185 -11.74 -7.74 21.65
C LYS A 185 -11.44 -7.45 20.18
N HIS A 186 -11.70 -8.43 19.35
CA HIS A 186 -11.63 -8.28 17.91
C HIS A 186 -12.73 -7.32 17.42
N ALA A 187 -12.35 -6.35 16.59
CA ALA A 187 -13.27 -5.55 15.79
C ALA A 187 -13.51 -6.23 14.43
N PRO A 188 -14.76 -6.34 13.95
CA PRO A 188 -15.05 -6.94 12.65
C PRO A 188 -14.46 -6.09 11.52
N PHE A 189 -14.04 -6.73 10.43
CA PHE A 189 -13.63 -6.00 9.22
C PHE A 189 -14.83 -5.32 8.54
N PRO A 190 -14.67 -4.07 8.04
CA PRO A 190 -15.67 -3.45 7.18
C PRO A 190 -15.94 -4.27 5.91
N GLN A 191 -17.18 -4.24 5.40
CA GLN A 191 -17.59 -5.01 4.23
C GLN A 191 -16.81 -4.64 2.97
N GLU A 192 -16.41 -3.38 2.84
CA GLU A 192 -15.58 -2.86 1.75
C GLU A 192 -14.12 -3.33 1.82
N VAL A 193 -13.66 -3.74 3.02
CA VAL A 193 -12.31 -4.27 3.25
C VAL A 193 -12.26 -5.78 3.04
N ASP A 194 -13.23 -6.51 3.60
CA ASP A 194 -13.27 -7.97 3.54
C ASP A 194 -14.63 -8.51 3.06
N PRO A 195 -15.03 -8.24 1.81
CA PRO A 195 -16.36 -8.60 1.31
C PRO A 195 -16.60 -10.12 1.21
N LEU A 196 -15.53 -10.91 1.27
CA LEU A 196 -15.55 -12.37 1.14
C LEU A 196 -15.16 -13.08 2.45
N HIS A 197 -15.05 -12.35 3.56
CA HIS A 197 -14.63 -12.88 4.87
C HIS A 197 -13.28 -13.61 4.87
N ILE A 198 -12.39 -13.31 3.90
CA ILE A 198 -11.09 -13.95 3.78
C ILE A 198 -10.17 -13.53 4.93
N LEU A 199 -10.17 -12.25 5.31
CA LEU A 199 -9.39 -11.78 6.46
C LEU A 199 -9.97 -12.32 7.77
N GLU A 200 -11.30 -12.37 7.86
CA GLU A 200 -12.01 -12.94 9.01
C GLU A 200 -11.63 -14.42 9.22
N ASP A 201 -11.60 -15.22 8.15
CA ASP A 201 -11.19 -16.61 8.17
C ASP A 201 -9.70 -16.78 8.49
N LEU A 202 -8.84 -15.88 7.97
CA LEU A 202 -7.38 -15.95 8.15
C LEU A 202 -6.91 -15.62 9.57
N LYS A 203 -7.68 -14.86 10.35
CA LYS A 203 -7.22 -14.38 11.66
C LYS A 203 -7.03 -15.52 12.68
N GLY A 204 -7.83 -16.58 12.56
CA GLY A 204 -7.87 -17.67 13.54
C GLY A 204 -8.15 -17.18 14.96
N GLU A 205 -7.41 -17.72 15.94
CA GLU A 205 -7.50 -17.34 17.36
C GLU A 205 -6.38 -16.38 17.79
N ASP A 206 -5.26 -16.38 17.05
CA ASP A 206 -4.01 -15.71 17.42
C ASP A 206 -3.89 -14.29 16.89
N LEU A 207 -4.74 -13.89 15.94
CA LEU A 207 -4.71 -12.57 15.32
C LEU A 207 -6.02 -11.84 15.56
N LEU A 208 -5.92 -10.52 15.77
CA LEU A 208 -7.05 -9.62 15.96
C LEU A 208 -6.94 -8.46 15.00
N HIS A 209 -8.05 -8.09 14.40
CA HIS A 209 -8.25 -6.75 13.87
C HIS A 209 -8.70 -5.84 15.01
N LEU A 210 -8.07 -4.68 15.13
CA LEU A 210 -8.34 -3.64 16.11
C LEU A 210 -8.65 -2.32 15.40
N GLU A 211 -9.20 -1.35 16.12
CA GLU A 211 -9.42 0.02 15.59
C GLU A 211 -8.13 0.64 15.05
N GLU A 212 -7.00 0.36 15.69
CA GLU A 212 -5.68 0.81 15.22
C GLU A 212 -5.22 0.15 13.90
N ASN A 213 -5.85 -0.92 13.46
CA ASN A 213 -5.56 -1.58 12.19
C ASN A 213 -6.47 -1.06 11.07
N ASP A 214 -7.54 -0.34 11.42
CA ASP A 214 -8.48 0.20 10.46
C ASP A 214 -7.86 1.37 9.68
N VAL A 215 -8.24 1.48 8.40
CA VAL A 215 -7.83 2.58 7.54
C VAL A 215 -9.10 3.14 6.91
N GLN A 216 -9.35 4.41 7.17
CA GLN A 216 -10.50 5.09 6.60
C GLN A 216 -10.24 5.44 5.14
N TYR A 217 -11.20 5.11 4.27
CA TYR A 217 -11.14 5.42 2.84
C TYR A 217 -12.23 6.41 2.49
N CYS A 218 -11.86 7.55 1.91
CA CYS A 218 -12.82 8.61 1.61
C CYS A 218 -12.48 9.40 0.34
N GLU A 219 -13.43 10.20 -0.11
CA GLU A 219 -13.29 11.21 -1.15
C GLU A 219 -13.47 12.58 -0.53
N LYS A 220 -12.57 13.52 -0.83
CA LYS A 220 -12.75 14.92 -0.46
C LYS A 220 -13.71 15.55 -1.46
N VAL A 221 -14.87 15.97 -0.98
CA VAL A 221 -15.94 16.58 -1.79
C VAL A 221 -16.09 18.04 -1.42
N TYR A 222 -16.22 18.89 -2.43
CA TYR A 222 -16.47 20.32 -2.29
C TYR A 222 -17.95 20.60 -2.55
N GLY A 223 -18.64 21.16 -1.56
CA GLY A 223 -20.01 21.64 -1.70
C GLY A 223 -20.08 22.94 -2.50
N ASP A 224 -21.26 23.25 -3.05
CA ASP A 224 -21.51 24.47 -3.82
C ASP A 224 -21.33 25.75 -2.98
N ASP A 225 -21.47 25.64 -1.66
CA ASP A 225 -21.24 26.69 -0.67
C ASP A 225 -19.75 26.86 -0.27
N GLY A 226 -18.85 26.09 -0.89
CA GLY A 226 -17.43 26.06 -0.56
C GLY A 226 -17.12 25.20 0.67
N SER A 227 -18.11 24.51 1.25
CA SER A 227 -17.85 23.55 2.33
C SER A 227 -17.03 22.36 1.82
N VAL A 228 -16.21 21.82 2.71
CA VAL A 228 -15.38 20.65 2.44
C VAL A 228 -15.90 19.50 3.31
N SER A 229 -16.21 18.37 2.68
CA SER A 229 -16.63 17.16 3.37
C SER A 229 -15.83 15.95 2.90
N TYR A 230 -15.80 14.90 3.72
CA TYR A 230 -15.20 13.62 3.37
C TYR A 230 -16.30 12.57 3.33
N VAL A 231 -16.46 11.92 2.18
CA VAL A 231 -17.48 10.89 1.96
C VAL A 231 -16.80 9.54 1.87
N ALA A 232 -17.29 8.54 2.59
CA ALA A 232 -16.73 7.19 2.56
C ALA A 232 -16.65 6.63 1.13
N MET A 233 -15.54 5.98 0.82
CA MET A 233 -15.22 5.46 -0.52
C MET A 233 -14.70 4.04 -0.45
N ASP A 234 -15.13 3.18 -1.38
CA ASP A 234 -14.56 1.84 -1.53
C ASP A 234 -13.06 1.89 -1.92
N PRO A 235 -12.17 1.22 -1.16
CA PRO A 235 -10.71 1.23 -1.39
C PRO A 235 -10.30 0.73 -2.78
N LYS A 236 -11.14 -0.06 -3.46
CA LYS A 236 -10.87 -0.52 -4.82
C LYS A 236 -10.83 0.61 -5.85
N LYS A 237 -11.49 1.74 -5.55
CA LYS A 237 -11.61 2.89 -6.47
C LYS A 237 -10.30 3.66 -6.64
N PHE A 238 -9.41 3.64 -5.64
CA PHE A 238 -8.09 4.26 -5.74
C PHE A 238 -7.25 3.58 -6.83
N GLN A 239 -6.48 4.36 -7.58
CA GLN A 239 -5.61 3.90 -8.66
C GLN A 239 -4.25 4.59 -8.62
N VAL A 240 -3.25 3.93 -9.21
CA VAL A 240 -1.93 4.52 -9.40
C VAL A 240 -2.05 5.72 -10.33
N GLY A 241 -1.58 6.88 -9.88
CA GLY A 241 -1.71 8.17 -10.54
C GLY A 241 -2.76 9.09 -9.91
N ASP A 242 -3.60 8.59 -9.00
CA ASP A 242 -4.54 9.45 -8.27
C ASP A 242 -3.80 10.40 -7.35
N PHE A 243 -4.30 11.64 -7.27
CA PHE A 243 -3.88 12.62 -6.28
C PHE A 243 -4.65 12.37 -4.98
N VAL A 244 -3.92 12.09 -3.92
CA VAL A 244 -4.45 11.67 -2.64
C VAL A 244 -3.88 12.47 -1.49
N GLU A 245 -4.56 12.41 -0.37
CA GLU A 245 -4.05 12.82 0.92
C GLU A 245 -4.10 11.66 1.90
N LEU A 246 -3.03 11.48 2.64
CA LEU A 246 -2.89 10.44 3.65
C LEU A 246 -2.97 11.10 5.02
N THR A 247 -3.70 10.47 5.94
CA THR A 247 -3.56 10.74 7.37
C THR A 247 -2.64 9.68 7.96
N VAL A 248 -1.55 10.12 8.59
CA VAL A 248 -0.47 9.26 9.07
C VAL A 248 -0.18 9.58 10.53
N THR A 249 0.02 8.56 11.35
CA THR A 249 0.56 8.71 12.71
C THR A 249 1.92 8.04 12.81
N PHE A 250 2.73 8.40 13.80
CA PHE A 250 4.02 7.75 14.03
C PHE A 250 3.93 6.89 15.28
N VAL A 251 4.16 5.58 15.10
CA VAL A 251 4.09 4.59 16.17
C VAL A 251 5.45 3.96 16.36
N CYS A 252 5.96 4.00 17.59
CA CYS A 252 7.25 3.44 17.95
C CYS A 252 7.05 2.06 18.58
N HIS A 253 7.56 1.03 17.91
CA HIS A 253 7.43 -0.36 18.32
C HIS A 253 8.74 -0.89 18.92
N PRO A 254 8.69 -1.66 20.02
CA PRO A 254 9.85 -2.39 20.52
C PRO A 254 10.18 -3.54 19.56
N VAL A 255 11.45 -3.63 19.13
CA VAL A 255 11.94 -4.70 18.24
C VAL A 255 12.81 -5.69 19.00
N LYS A 256 13.73 -5.17 19.83
CA LYS A 256 14.57 -5.96 20.74
C LYS A 256 14.74 -5.19 22.05
N LYS A 257 15.48 -5.77 23.00
CA LYS A 257 15.84 -5.07 24.23
C LYS A 257 16.52 -3.74 23.89
N ASN A 258 15.89 -2.62 24.28
CA ASN A 258 16.34 -1.24 24.06
C ASN A 258 16.48 -0.82 22.58
N GLU A 259 15.86 -1.56 21.66
CA GLU A 259 15.87 -1.23 20.23
C GLU A 259 14.45 -1.07 19.73
N PHE A 260 14.16 0.11 19.18
CA PHE A 260 12.84 0.49 18.75
C PHE A 260 12.85 0.95 17.29
N VAL A 261 11.70 0.82 16.64
CA VAL A 261 11.49 1.29 15.27
C VAL A 261 10.27 2.19 15.25
N VAL A 262 10.45 3.40 14.72
CA VAL A 262 9.35 4.31 14.45
C VAL A 262 8.79 3.97 13.08
N ILE A 263 7.49 3.68 13.03
CA ILE A 263 6.78 3.29 11.82
C ILE A 263 5.71 4.36 11.54
N PRO A 264 5.77 5.05 10.38
CA PRO A 264 4.67 5.88 9.93
C PRO A 264 3.50 4.98 9.50
N THR A 265 2.41 5.04 10.27
CA THR A 265 1.24 4.18 10.15
C THR A 265 0.13 4.93 9.43
N LEU A 266 -0.45 4.29 8.41
CA LEU A 266 -1.57 4.83 7.65
C LEU A 266 -2.86 4.75 8.48
N ARG A 267 -3.58 5.87 8.62
CA ARG A 267 -4.89 5.95 9.32
C ARG A 267 -6.04 6.26 8.38
N ALA A 268 -5.80 7.10 7.37
CA ALA A 268 -6.81 7.40 6.37
C ALA A 268 -6.17 7.67 5.00
N LEU A 269 -6.93 7.43 3.95
CA LEU A 269 -6.60 7.74 2.57
C LEU A 269 -7.79 8.44 1.90
N ALA A 270 -7.60 9.72 1.59
CA ALA A 270 -8.59 10.55 0.92
C ALA A 270 -8.22 10.75 -0.55
N LEU A 271 -9.16 10.50 -1.46
CA LEU A 271 -9.04 10.90 -2.87
C LEU A 271 -9.26 12.41 -2.98
N LEU A 272 -8.28 13.13 -3.52
CA LEU A 272 -8.39 14.56 -3.80
C LEU A 272 -8.79 14.82 -5.25
N SER A 273 -8.19 14.08 -6.18
CA SER A 273 -8.51 14.18 -7.62
C SER A 273 -7.98 12.96 -8.36
N SER A 274 -8.71 12.53 -9.38
CA SER A 274 -8.25 11.49 -10.32
C SER A 274 -8.03 12.02 -11.74
N GLU A 275 -8.14 13.34 -11.94
CA GLU A 275 -8.16 13.97 -13.27
C GLU A 275 -6.88 13.72 -14.06
N LEU A 276 -5.71 13.97 -13.47
CA LEU A 276 -4.43 13.79 -14.18
C LEU A 276 -4.21 12.34 -14.60
N ARG A 277 -4.60 11.38 -13.75
CA ARG A 277 -4.58 9.96 -14.10
C ARG A 277 -5.51 9.69 -15.29
N GLN A 278 -6.78 10.12 -15.21
CA GLN A 278 -7.77 9.88 -16.26
C GLN A 278 -7.34 10.50 -17.60
N GLN A 279 -6.82 11.73 -17.59
CA GLN A 279 -6.29 12.39 -18.78
C GLN A 279 -5.12 11.60 -19.38
N SER A 280 -4.19 11.12 -18.56
CA SER A 280 -3.05 10.32 -19.02
C SER A 280 -3.51 8.97 -19.64
N GLU A 281 -4.53 8.35 -19.08
CA GLU A 281 -5.12 7.12 -19.60
C GLU A 281 -5.85 7.35 -20.92
N GLN A 282 -6.56 8.48 -21.04
CA GLN A 282 -7.19 8.89 -22.29
C GLN A 282 -6.15 9.09 -23.39
N ARG A 283 -5.08 9.87 -23.13
CA ARG A 283 -3.97 10.08 -24.08
C ARG A 283 -3.31 8.74 -24.49
N LEU A 284 -3.20 7.79 -23.56
CA LEU A 284 -2.69 6.45 -23.85
C LEU A 284 -3.61 5.66 -24.80
N ARG A 285 -4.94 5.73 -24.59
CA ARG A 285 -5.92 5.08 -25.46
C ARG A 285 -5.87 5.67 -26.87
N GLU A 286 -5.92 6.99 -26.98
CA GLU A 286 -5.83 7.70 -28.28
C GLU A 286 -4.53 7.38 -29.03
N SER A 287 -3.40 7.28 -28.31
CA SER A 287 -2.12 6.88 -28.90
C SER A 287 -2.12 5.44 -29.42
N ARG A 288 -2.87 4.53 -28.80
CA ARG A 288 -2.99 3.13 -29.25
C ARG A 288 -3.89 3.03 -30.47
N ASP A 289 -4.99 3.78 -30.48
CA ASP A 289 -5.94 3.79 -31.60
C ASP A 289 -5.29 4.35 -32.87
N ARG A 290 -4.49 5.41 -32.75
CA ARG A 290 -3.69 5.94 -33.88
C ARG A 290 -2.70 4.92 -34.43
N GLN A 291 -2.07 4.12 -33.55
CA GLN A 291 -1.13 3.07 -33.98
C GLN A 291 -1.87 1.85 -34.57
N GLY A 292 -3.05 1.50 -34.06
CA GLY A 292 -3.90 0.44 -34.60
C GLY A 292 -4.48 0.79 -35.98
N ALA A 293 -4.90 2.04 -36.18
CA ALA A 293 -5.42 2.52 -37.46
C ALA A 293 -4.34 2.59 -38.54
N ALA A 294 -3.11 2.98 -38.20
CA ALA A 294 -1.97 2.99 -39.13
C ALA A 294 -1.47 1.57 -39.52
N SER A 295 -1.95 0.52 -38.84
CA SER A 295 -1.53 -0.87 -39.07
C SER A 295 -2.43 -1.64 -40.05
N GLN A 296 -3.51 -1.04 -40.57
CA GLN A 296 -4.45 -1.71 -41.48
C GLN A 296 -4.14 -1.50 -42.97
N SER A 297 -3.12 -0.71 -43.33
CA SER A 297 -2.73 -0.47 -44.74
C SER A 297 -1.35 -1.01 -45.14
N GLY A 298 -0.71 -1.82 -44.29
CA GLY A 298 0.57 -2.44 -44.60
C GLY A 298 0.64 -3.87 -44.10
N SER A 299 1.06 -4.79 -44.97
CA SER A 299 1.35 -6.19 -44.68
C SER A 299 2.05 -6.37 -43.32
N PRO A 300 1.79 -7.46 -42.56
CA PRO A 300 2.27 -7.60 -41.19
C PRO A 300 3.80 -7.64 -41.16
N ALA A 301 4.41 -6.50 -40.86
CA ALA A 301 5.84 -6.43 -40.59
C ALA A 301 6.09 -7.10 -39.24
N VAL A 302 6.56 -8.35 -39.30
CA VAL A 302 7.08 -9.10 -38.15
C VAL A 302 8.10 -8.21 -37.44
N ARG A 303 7.72 -7.65 -36.27
CA ARG A 303 8.65 -6.94 -35.40
C ARG A 303 9.68 -7.95 -34.91
N ARG A 304 10.83 -8.00 -35.58
CA ARG A 304 12.01 -8.72 -35.10
C ARG A 304 12.45 -8.04 -33.80
N SER A 305 12.10 -8.62 -32.66
CA SER A 305 12.70 -8.19 -31.39
C SER A 305 14.16 -8.65 -31.39
N LEU A 306 15.07 -7.72 -31.15
CA LEU A 306 16.48 -8.04 -30.97
C LEU A 306 16.61 -8.85 -29.68
N LYS A 307 16.82 -10.17 -29.81
CA LYS A 307 17.21 -11.01 -28.70
C LYS A 307 18.61 -10.59 -28.24
N ARG A 308 18.67 -9.88 -27.11
CA ARG A 308 19.93 -9.50 -26.46
C ARG A 308 20.62 -10.79 -25.97
N LYS A 309 21.82 -11.06 -26.47
CA LYS A 309 22.63 -12.20 -26.04
C LYS A 309 22.97 -12.01 -24.55
N ARG A 310 22.39 -12.83 -23.67
CA ARG A 310 22.81 -12.87 -22.26
C ARG A 310 24.17 -13.59 -22.22
N LEU A 311 25.19 -12.89 -21.74
CA LEU A 311 26.44 -13.53 -21.36
C LEU A 311 26.13 -14.36 -20.11
N ASN A 312 26.27 -15.67 -20.23
CA ASN A 312 26.21 -16.68 -19.16
C ASN A 312 24.81 -17.06 -18.67
N VAL A 313 24.19 -18.02 -19.37
CA VAL A 313 23.47 -19.16 -18.76
C VAL A 313 23.73 -20.34 -19.70
N GLU A 314 24.31 -21.42 -19.19
CA GLU A 314 24.45 -22.67 -19.93
C GLU A 314 23.05 -23.13 -20.37
N ASP A 315 22.93 -23.35 -21.67
CA ASP A 315 21.66 -23.49 -22.38
C ASP A 315 21.08 -24.87 -22.07
N ASP A 316 20.10 -24.93 -21.18
CA ASP A 316 19.36 -26.14 -20.80
C ASP A 316 18.38 -26.58 -21.91
N ARG A 317 18.91 -26.73 -23.13
CA ARG A 317 18.14 -27.09 -24.34
C ARG A 317 17.74 -28.57 -24.38
N ASP A 318 18.24 -29.38 -23.45
CA ASP A 318 17.92 -30.81 -23.38
C ASP A 318 16.62 -31.10 -22.60
N GLY A 319 16.19 -30.20 -21.71
CA GLY A 319 14.90 -30.35 -21.00
C GLY A 319 13.68 -30.20 -21.90
N LYS A 320 13.75 -29.32 -22.91
CA LYS A 320 12.61 -29.01 -23.78
C LYS A 320 12.36 -30.09 -24.84
N ARG A 321 13.40 -30.77 -25.32
CA ARG A 321 13.26 -31.89 -26.27
C ARG A 321 12.60 -33.12 -25.64
N ARG A 322 12.72 -33.32 -24.32
CA ARG A 322 12.09 -34.44 -23.61
C ARG A 322 10.58 -34.23 -23.38
N ALA A 323 10.13 -32.98 -23.22
CA ALA A 323 8.71 -32.68 -23.06
C ALA A 323 7.91 -32.87 -24.37
N ASP A 324 8.46 -32.40 -25.50
CA ASP A 324 7.79 -32.48 -26.81
C ASP A 324 7.70 -33.94 -27.35
N LEU A 325 8.58 -34.84 -26.92
CA LEU A 325 8.50 -36.27 -27.25
C LEU A 325 7.47 -37.02 -26.39
N GLY A 326 7.22 -36.56 -25.16
CA GLY A 326 6.23 -37.15 -24.25
C GLY A 326 4.79 -36.86 -24.68
N GLU A 327 4.50 -35.62 -25.10
CA GLU A 327 3.16 -35.24 -25.57
C GLU A 327 2.75 -35.98 -26.86
N ASN A 328 3.67 -36.15 -27.81
CA ASN A 328 3.39 -36.86 -29.06
C ASN A 328 3.09 -38.37 -28.84
N MET A 329 3.70 -39.00 -27.84
CA MET A 329 3.45 -40.41 -27.52
C MET A 329 2.08 -40.64 -26.85
N VAL A 330 1.58 -39.67 -26.08
CA VAL A 330 0.28 -39.76 -25.41
C VAL A 330 -0.87 -39.54 -26.40
N VAL A 331 -0.71 -38.59 -27.33
CA VAL A 331 -1.69 -38.34 -28.41
C VAL A 331 -1.80 -39.55 -29.35
N GLU A 332 -0.70 -40.24 -29.65
CA GLU A 332 -0.71 -41.43 -30.51
C GLU A 332 -1.29 -42.68 -29.82
N ARG A 333 -1.22 -42.78 -28.48
CA ARG A 333 -1.87 -43.86 -27.72
C ARG A 333 -3.37 -43.65 -27.59
N LEU A 334 -3.83 -42.40 -27.44
CA LEU A 334 -5.25 -42.08 -27.34
C LEU A 334 -5.99 -42.21 -28.68
N SER A 335 -5.33 -41.98 -29.81
CA SER A 335 -5.94 -42.17 -31.13
C SER A 335 -6.14 -43.66 -31.50
N LYS A 336 -5.29 -44.56 -30.97
CA LYS A 336 -5.41 -46.02 -31.19
C LYS A 336 -6.44 -46.72 -30.29
N LEU A 337 -6.95 -46.04 -29.26
CA LEU A 337 -8.01 -46.55 -28.37
C LEU A 337 -9.43 -46.24 -28.89
N ASN A 338 -9.57 -45.36 -29.89
CA ASN A 338 -10.86 -44.91 -30.42
C ASN A 338 -11.24 -45.56 -31.76
N THR A 339 -10.59 -46.67 -32.15
CA THR A 339 -10.83 -47.37 -33.42
C THR A 339 -11.01 -48.89 -33.28
N ARG A 340 -11.68 -49.34 -32.22
CA ARG A 340 -12.26 -50.69 -32.16
C ARG A 340 -13.66 -50.69 -31.59
#